data_AF-A0A944XSR1-F1
#
_entry.id   AF-A0A944XSR1-F1
#
_cell.length_a   1.000
_cell.length_b   1.000
_cell.length_c   1.000
_cell.angle_alpha   90.00
_cell.angle_beta   90.00
_cell.angle_gamma   90.00
#
_symmetry.space_group_name_H-M   'P 1'
#
loop_
_entity.id
_entity.type
_entity.pdbx_description
1 polymer ?
#
loop_
_entity_poly.entity_id
_entity_poly.type
_entity_poly.pdbx_seq_one_letter_code
_entity_poly.pdbx_strand_id
1 'polypeptide(L)'
;MNDNSIQDDTDKIEAEIVNPDEILETKELDQVHSSLLPAVTQDSSVAQVDILTAYLNEIRQYENLTENEEQELAIKLRETNDSDAAYRLTTSHLMLVVRIAMTFRRQWQNMMDLIQEGNIGLLKAVKKFDPFRGVRLSSYATWWIRSYILKYMLDNWRLVRVGTTNNRRKLLYNLRKEKEKLENQGFTPTPKLLAEHFGVEESDVIDVQASLGVGDISVDTPMREGEEATPAMFLADHGAISPEENAEQNQFLESLKQEIDNFRKELKPIEQKILSERILSETPRSLQEIGNDQNITREAIRQTEQRILKKFKTYITKNRPNLSA
;
A
#
# COMPACT_ATOMS: atom_id res chain seq x y z
N MET A 1 -7.45 -15.92 25.62
CA MET A 1 -6.48 -16.92 25.14
C MET A 1 -6.44 -16.81 23.63
N ASN A 2 -5.23 -16.77 23.06
CA ASN A 2 -4.87 -16.47 21.67
C ASN A 2 -4.95 -14.99 21.24
N ASP A 3 -3.93 -14.23 21.65
CA ASP A 3 -3.43 -13.07 20.87
C ASP A 3 -1.88 -13.04 20.80
N ASN A 4 -1.19 -13.97 21.49
CA ASN A 4 0.28 -14.05 21.49
C ASN A 4 0.87 -14.67 20.22
N SER A 5 0.08 -15.38 19.40
CA SER A 5 0.62 -16.06 18.21
C SER A 5 0.93 -15.11 17.06
N ILE A 6 0.17 -14.03 16.90
CA ILE A 6 0.39 -13.03 15.85
C ILE A 6 1.63 -12.18 16.18
N GLN A 7 1.84 -11.90 17.48
CA GLN A 7 2.99 -11.13 17.96
C GLN A 7 4.30 -11.92 17.85
N ASP A 8 4.28 -13.22 18.17
CA ASP A 8 5.43 -14.13 18.01
C ASP A 8 5.80 -14.34 16.53
N ASP A 9 4.80 -14.38 15.63
CA ASP A 9 5.05 -14.48 14.19
C ASP A 9 5.62 -13.17 13.63
N THR A 10 5.15 -11.99 14.07
CA THR A 10 5.80 -10.73 13.72
C THR A 10 7.22 -10.62 14.27
N ASP A 11 7.49 -11.16 15.46
CA ASP A 11 8.81 -11.11 16.10
C ASP A 11 9.82 -12.11 15.46
N LYS A 12 9.34 -13.25 14.93
CA LYS A 12 10.15 -14.15 14.09
C LYS A 12 10.42 -13.55 12.71
N ILE A 13 9.41 -12.89 12.13
CA ILE A 13 9.55 -12.12 10.90
C ILE A 13 10.53 -10.94 11.11
N GLU A 14 10.55 -10.29 12.29
CA GLU A 14 11.52 -9.25 12.66
C GLU A 14 12.97 -9.77 12.73
N ALA A 15 13.19 -11.03 13.15
CA ALA A 15 14.51 -11.65 13.19
C ALA A 15 15.00 -12.15 11.81
N GLU A 16 14.10 -12.46 10.88
CA GLU A 16 14.43 -12.99 9.56
C GLU A 16 14.56 -11.90 8.48
N ILE A 17 13.92 -10.73 8.67
CA ILE A 17 14.01 -9.59 7.73
C ILE A 17 15.38 -8.88 7.79
N VAL A 18 16.13 -9.02 8.88
CA VAL A 18 17.42 -8.32 9.07
C VAL A 18 18.45 -9.29 9.60
N ASN A 19 18.86 -10.26 8.77
CA ASN A 19 20.10 -10.98 9.02
C ASN A 19 21.26 -9.97 8.91
N PRO A 20 21.98 -9.66 10.02
CA PRO A 20 22.97 -8.59 10.06
C PRO A 20 24.08 -8.76 9.01
N ASP A 21 24.35 -10.01 8.63
CA ASP A 21 25.42 -10.38 7.71
C ASP A 21 25.08 -10.11 6.23
N GLU A 22 23.80 -9.98 5.86
CA GLU A 22 23.40 -9.68 4.47
C GLU A 22 23.22 -8.17 4.20
N ILE A 23 23.09 -7.33 5.24
CA ILE A 23 22.70 -5.93 5.07
C ILE A 23 23.85 -4.93 5.30
N LEU A 24 24.95 -5.26 5.99
CA LEU A 24 26.13 -4.38 6.03
C LEU A 24 27.43 -5.11 6.41
N GLU A 25 28.49 -4.83 5.65
CA GLU A 25 29.86 -4.89 6.16
C GLU A 25 29.96 -4.00 7.40
N THR A 26 30.09 -4.63 8.55
CA THR A 26 30.18 -4.04 9.90
C THR A 26 31.45 -3.22 10.15
N LYS A 27 32.23 -2.87 9.12
CA LYS A 27 33.61 -2.37 9.30
C LYS A 27 33.78 -0.85 9.35
N GLU A 28 32.79 -0.03 8.98
CA GLU A 28 33.02 1.42 8.87
C GLU A 28 32.46 2.30 10.01
N LEU A 29 31.73 1.74 10.98
CA LEU A 29 31.04 2.55 11.99
C LEU A 29 31.82 2.83 13.28
N ASP A 30 32.96 2.18 13.50
CA ASP A 30 33.83 2.49 14.65
C ASP A 30 34.63 3.80 14.46
N GLN A 31 34.56 4.47 13.30
CA GLN A 31 35.47 5.60 12.99
C GLN A 31 34.83 6.91 12.53
N VAL A 32 33.51 7.07 12.37
CA VAL A 32 32.95 8.30 11.75
C VAL A 32 32.12 9.17 12.71
N HIS A 33 32.87 10.09 13.33
CA HIS A 33 32.60 11.50 13.67
C HIS A 33 31.32 11.95 14.42
N SER A 34 31.56 12.64 15.54
CA SER A 34 30.62 13.48 16.30
C SER A 34 29.99 14.66 15.54
N SER A 35 30.24 14.80 14.24
CA SER A 35 29.92 15.98 13.41
C SER A 35 28.54 15.95 12.74
N LEU A 36 27.75 14.87 12.91
CA LEU A 36 26.44 14.72 12.26
C LEU A 36 25.26 15.26 13.08
N LEU A 37 25.49 15.75 14.30
CA LEU A 37 24.44 16.38 15.09
C LEU A 37 24.23 17.82 14.59
N PRO A 38 22.98 18.24 14.31
CA PRO A 38 22.71 19.62 13.95
C PRO A 38 23.11 20.56 15.10
N ALA A 39 23.79 21.64 14.75
CA ALA A 39 24.05 22.74 15.68
C ALA A 39 22.74 23.52 15.87
N VAL A 40 22.27 23.65 17.12
CA VAL A 40 21.11 24.48 17.44
C VAL A 40 21.57 25.94 17.39
N THR A 41 21.10 26.71 16.41
CA THR A 41 21.28 28.16 16.36
C THR A 41 20.18 28.82 17.19
N GLN A 42 20.56 29.63 18.19
CA GLN A 42 19.61 30.46 18.95
C GLN A 42 19.30 31.72 18.14
N ASP A 43 18.53 31.60 17.06
CA ASP A 43 18.02 32.78 16.36
C ASP A 43 16.74 33.28 17.05
N SER A 44 16.88 34.42 17.73
CA SER A 44 15.81 35.14 18.44
C SER A 44 14.89 35.93 17.49
N SER A 45 14.45 35.30 16.41
CA SER A 45 13.40 35.86 15.54
C SER A 45 12.08 35.11 15.77
N VAL A 46 10.95 35.81 15.62
CA VAL A 46 9.59 35.26 15.77
C VAL A 46 9.28 34.36 14.56
N ALA A 47 10.02 33.27 14.39
CA ALA A 47 9.79 32.24 13.41
C ALA A 47 9.03 31.09 14.07
N GLN A 48 8.17 30.41 13.31
CA GLN A 48 7.56 29.15 13.73
C GLN A 48 8.65 28.26 14.33
N VAL A 49 8.45 27.84 15.58
CA VAL A 49 9.39 26.96 16.27
C VAL A 49 9.55 25.71 15.41
N ASP A 50 10.76 25.49 14.88
CA ASP A 50 11.09 24.26 14.19
C ASP A 50 10.90 23.10 15.17
N ILE A 51 9.93 22.22 14.86
CA ILE A 51 9.49 21.13 15.72
C ILE A 51 10.65 20.21 16.06
N LEU A 52 11.55 19.99 15.09
CA LEU A 52 12.75 19.20 15.30
C LEU A 52 13.68 19.86 16.32
N THR A 53 13.94 21.17 16.16
CA THR A 53 14.77 21.93 17.10
C THR A 53 14.18 21.95 18.51
N ALA A 54 12.86 22.08 18.66
CA ALA A 54 12.19 21.99 19.96
C ALA A 54 12.41 20.62 20.62
N TYR A 55 12.18 19.54 19.87
CA TYR A 55 12.40 18.18 20.34
C TYR A 55 13.86 17.94 20.76
N LEU A 56 14.82 18.39 19.96
CA LEU A 56 16.25 18.27 20.26
C LEU A 56 16.66 19.00 21.55
N ASN A 57 16.06 20.16 21.81
CA ASN A 57 16.31 20.91 23.04
C ASN A 57 15.73 20.22 24.28
N GLU A 58 14.56 19.59 24.15
CA GLU A 58 13.93 18.82 25.23
C GLU A 58 14.77 17.59 25.60
N ILE A 59 15.13 16.76 24.61
CA ILE A 59 15.86 15.52 24.89
C ILE A 59 17.28 15.75 25.41
N ARG A 60 17.88 16.92 25.17
CA ARG A 60 19.19 17.30 25.71
C ARG A 60 19.16 17.52 27.22
N GLN A 61 17.99 17.74 27.82
CA GLN A 61 17.86 17.94 29.26
C GLN A 61 18.01 16.63 30.05
N TYR A 62 17.84 15.47 29.40
CA TYR A 62 18.06 14.18 30.04
C TYR A 62 19.55 13.90 30.23
N GLU A 63 19.93 13.53 31.45
CA GLU A 63 21.30 13.17 31.78
C GLU A 63 21.67 11.80 31.18
N ASN A 64 22.90 11.68 30.71
CA ASN A 64 23.45 10.41 30.26
C ASN A 64 23.72 9.52 31.46
N LEU A 65 23.35 8.25 31.37
CA LEU A 65 23.65 7.26 32.41
C LEU A 65 25.10 6.80 32.31
N THR A 66 25.70 6.55 33.46
CA THR A 66 26.95 5.79 33.56
C THR A 66 26.69 4.30 33.32
N GLU A 67 27.75 3.54 33.00
CA GLU A 67 27.63 2.10 32.75
C GLU A 67 27.06 1.32 33.94
N ASN A 68 27.46 1.70 35.17
CA ASN A 68 26.94 1.07 36.39
C ASN A 68 25.45 1.39 36.60
N GLU A 69 25.03 2.64 36.40
CA GLU A 69 23.62 3.04 36.52
C GLU A 69 22.74 2.37 35.46
N GLU A 70 23.23 2.26 34.22
CA GLU A 70 22.55 1.54 33.14
C GLU A 70 22.33 0.07 33.52
N GLN A 71 23.36 -0.57 34.07
CA GLN A 71 23.29 -1.97 34.50
C GLN A 71 22.32 -2.17 35.67
N GLU A 72 22.37 -1.30 36.70
CA GLU A 72 21.44 -1.34 37.83
C GLU A 72 19.99 -1.16 37.39
N LEU A 73 19.71 -0.17 36.53
CA LEU A 73 18.37 0.09 36.01
C LEU A 73 17.90 -1.06 35.11
N ALA A 74 18.78 -1.65 34.30
CA ALA A 74 18.43 -2.78 33.43
C ALA A 74 18.13 -4.06 34.22
N ILE A 75 18.89 -4.33 35.30
CA ILE A 75 18.60 -5.44 36.22
C ILE A 75 17.25 -5.21 36.90
N LYS A 76 17.03 -3.99 37.44
CA LYS A 76 15.78 -3.63 38.10
C LYS A 76 14.58 -3.79 37.16
N LEU A 77 14.70 -3.30 35.93
CA LEU A 77 13.66 -3.45 34.91
C LEU A 77 13.35 -4.93 34.63
N ARG A 78 14.37 -5.78 34.52
CA ARG A 78 14.17 -7.21 34.23
C ARG A 78 13.51 -7.97 35.38
N GLU A 79 13.90 -7.67 36.62
CA GLU A 79 13.40 -8.39 37.80
C GLU A 79 12.01 -7.92 38.24
N THR A 80 11.75 -6.61 38.16
CA THR A 80 10.56 -6.00 38.74
C THR A 80 9.59 -5.41 37.71
N ASN A 81 10.00 -5.36 36.44
CA ASN A 81 9.25 -4.71 35.36
C ASN A 81 8.87 -3.25 35.68
N ASP A 82 9.78 -2.55 36.37
CA ASP A 82 9.59 -1.17 36.85
C ASP A 82 9.53 -0.18 35.68
N SER A 83 8.40 0.54 35.58
CA SER A 83 8.17 1.55 34.55
C SER A 83 9.12 2.74 34.66
N ASP A 84 9.55 3.12 35.86
CA ASP A 84 10.45 4.25 36.05
C ASP A 84 11.88 3.93 35.58
N ALA A 85 12.30 2.68 35.78
CA ALA A 85 13.56 2.17 35.24
C ALA A 85 13.54 2.15 33.70
N ALA A 86 12.46 1.66 33.09
CA ALA A 86 12.28 1.70 31.63
C ALA A 86 12.30 3.14 31.10
N TYR A 87 11.65 4.06 31.80
CA TYR A 87 11.61 5.47 31.43
C TYR A 87 13.01 6.08 31.42
N ARG A 88 13.77 5.99 32.53
CA ARG A 88 15.15 6.51 32.62
C ARG A 88 16.10 5.89 31.59
N LEU A 89 16.00 4.58 31.37
CA LEU A 89 16.81 3.90 30.35
C LEU A 89 16.51 4.41 28.94
N THR A 90 15.23 4.66 28.64
CA THR A 90 14.81 5.13 27.33
C THR A 90 15.20 6.59 27.12
N THR A 91 14.88 7.48 28.07
CA THR A 91 15.11 8.93 27.93
C THR A 91 16.59 9.28 27.81
N SER A 92 17.47 8.56 28.51
CA SER A 92 18.92 8.76 28.42
C SER A 92 19.51 8.38 27.05
N HIS A 93 18.80 7.55 26.26
CA HIS A 93 19.25 7.06 24.96
C HIS A 93 18.53 7.71 23.76
N LEU A 94 17.66 8.71 23.98
CA LEU A 94 16.96 9.40 22.87
C LEU A 94 17.94 10.07 21.89
N MET A 95 19.07 10.59 22.37
CA MET A 95 20.08 11.20 21.51
C MET A 95 20.76 10.18 20.58
N LEU A 96 20.86 8.92 20.99
CA LEU A 96 21.34 7.83 20.13
C LEU A 96 20.41 7.63 18.93
N VAL A 97 19.10 7.68 19.16
CA VAL A 97 18.08 7.56 18.10
C VAL A 97 18.25 8.66 17.07
N VAL A 98 18.36 9.92 17.52
CA VAL A 98 18.58 11.08 16.65
C VAL A 98 19.83 10.90 15.80
N ARG A 99 20.95 10.47 16.42
CA ARG A 99 22.21 10.26 15.71
C ARG A 99 22.08 9.21 14.61
N ILE A 100 21.36 8.12 14.86
CA ILE A 100 21.12 7.07 13.87
C ILE A 100 20.19 7.59 12.76
N ALA A 101 19.09 8.26 13.10
CA ALA A 101 18.13 8.80 12.14
C ALA A 101 18.77 9.83 11.19
N MET A 102 19.69 10.67 11.70
CA MET A 102 20.43 11.64 10.89
C MET A 102 21.25 11.02 9.75
N THR A 103 21.65 9.75 9.87
CA THR A 103 22.34 9.03 8.77
C THR A 103 21.45 8.83 7.54
N PHE A 104 20.13 8.91 7.70
CA PHE A 104 19.13 8.75 6.64
C PHE A 104 18.56 10.08 6.11
N ARG A 105 19.10 11.22 6.55
CA ARG A 105 18.61 12.57 6.19
C ARG A 105 18.61 12.85 4.69
N ARG A 106 19.52 12.24 3.92
CA ARG A 106 19.58 12.44 2.47
C ARG A 106 18.49 11.67 1.72
N GLN A 107 18.02 10.58 2.31
CA GLN A 107 17.06 9.65 1.72
C GLN A 107 15.62 9.95 2.12
N TRP A 108 15.41 10.65 3.23
CA TRP A 108 14.08 10.90 3.78
C TRP A 108 13.91 12.34 4.25
N GLN A 109 12.81 12.98 3.84
CA GLN A 109 12.57 14.40 4.11
C GLN A 109 12.10 14.66 5.54
N ASN A 110 11.16 13.84 6.05
CA ASN A 110 10.59 14.06 7.37
C ASN A 110 11.39 13.34 8.47
N MET A 111 12.37 14.05 9.04
CA MET A 111 13.24 13.49 10.08
C MET A 111 12.50 13.11 11.37
N MET A 112 11.43 13.84 11.70
CA MET A 112 10.66 13.56 12.92
C MET A 112 10.03 12.17 12.88
N ASP A 113 9.51 11.75 11.72
CA ASP A 113 8.94 10.41 11.57
C ASP A 113 9.99 9.33 11.81
N LEU A 114 11.19 9.48 11.25
CA LEU A 114 12.28 8.52 11.45
C LEU A 114 12.70 8.45 12.93
N ILE A 115 12.78 9.60 13.61
CA ILE A 115 13.10 9.66 15.03
C ILE A 115 12.04 8.93 15.84
N GLN A 116 10.75 9.15 15.55
CA GLN A 116 9.66 8.49 16.27
C GLN A 116 9.67 6.98 16.09
N GLU A 117 9.88 6.49 14.86
CA GLU A 117 10.01 5.05 14.61
C GLU A 117 11.26 4.46 15.25
N GLY A 118 12.37 5.20 15.23
CA GLY A 118 13.57 4.84 15.96
C GLY A 118 13.35 4.77 17.48
N ASN A 119 12.53 5.66 18.05
CA ASN A 119 12.15 5.64 19.47
C ASN A 119 11.33 4.39 19.80
N ILE A 120 10.45 3.94 18.90
CA ILE A 120 9.73 2.66 19.04
C ILE A 120 10.72 1.49 19.03
N GLY A 121 11.71 1.52 18.12
CA GLY A 121 12.81 0.55 18.11
C GLY A 121 13.62 0.54 19.42
N LEU A 122 13.93 1.70 19.97
CA LEU A 122 14.61 1.83 21.26
C LEU A 122 13.79 1.22 22.41
N LEU A 123 12.48 1.50 22.48
CA LEU A 123 11.58 0.91 23.49
C LEU A 123 11.57 -0.62 23.41
N LYS A 124 11.57 -1.18 22.19
CA LYS A 124 11.66 -2.63 21.96
C LYS A 124 13.01 -3.19 22.41
N ALA A 125 14.10 -2.47 22.15
CA ALA A 125 15.43 -2.83 22.62
C ALA A 125 15.50 -2.88 24.15
N VAL A 126 15.03 -1.83 24.83
CA VAL A 126 15.01 -1.75 26.30
C VAL A 126 14.20 -2.89 26.91
N LYS A 127 13.04 -3.22 26.32
CA LYS A 127 12.20 -4.34 26.79
C LYS A 127 12.87 -5.71 26.64
N LYS A 128 13.65 -5.93 25.59
CA LYS A 128 14.29 -7.22 25.27
C LYS A 128 15.76 -7.32 25.72
N PHE A 129 16.30 -6.25 26.32
CA PHE A 129 17.70 -6.17 26.71
C PHE A 129 18.04 -7.13 27.87
N ASP A 130 19.20 -7.78 27.77
CA ASP A 130 19.71 -8.73 28.76
C ASP A 130 20.98 -8.16 29.42
N PRO A 131 20.90 -7.66 30.67
CA PRO A 131 22.02 -7.02 31.35
C PRO A 131 23.16 -7.98 31.71
N PHE A 132 22.97 -9.30 31.65
CA PHE A 132 24.01 -10.27 32.02
C PHE A 132 24.92 -10.67 30.85
N ARG A 133 24.65 -10.18 29.63
CA ARG A 133 25.46 -10.48 28.43
C ARG A 133 26.74 -9.65 28.29
N GLY A 134 26.97 -8.67 29.16
CA GLY A 134 28.19 -7.85 29.17
C GLY A 134 28.34 -6.92 27.96
N VAL A 135 27.23 -6.59 27.28
CA VAL A 135 27.20 -5.64 26.16
C VAL A 135 26.39 -4.41 26.57
N ARG A 136 26.86 -3.20 26.26
CA ARG A 136 26.14 -1.97 26.55
C ARG A 136 24.81 -1.88 25.81
N LEU A 137 23.80 -1.30 26.44
CA LEU A 137 22.47 -1.09 25.85
C LEU A 137 22.58 -0.31 24.54
N SER A 138 23.46 0.68 24.46
CA SER A 138 23.68 1.46 23.25
C SER A 138 24.00 0.59 22.02
N SER A 139 24.84 -0.44 22.20
CA SER A 139 25.26 -1.33 21.12
C SER A 139 24.11 -2.25 20.69
N TYR A 140 23.36 -2.78 21.65
CA TYR A 140 22.18 -3.60 21.37
C TYR A 140 21.04 -2.80 20.71
N ALA A 141 20.75 -1.61 21.25
CA ALA A 141 19.68 -0.74 20.79
C ALA A 141 19.92 -0.20 19.37
N THR A 142 21.19 0.01 18.98
CA THR A 142 21.54 0.48 17.64
C THR A 142 20.93 -0.41 16.55
N TRP A 143 20.92 -1.74 16.74
CA TRP A 143 20.33 -2.68 15.78
C TRP A 143 18.80 -2.51 15.67
N TRP A 144 18.11 -2.41 16.81
CA TRP A 144 16.66 -2.24 16.86
C TRP A 144 16.21 -0.91 16.26
N ILE A 145 16.90 0.19 16.62
CA ILE A 145 16.60 1.53 16.12
C ILE A 145 16.73 1.54 14.59
N ARG A 146 17.85 1.04 14.06
CA ARG A 146 18.09 1.01 12.61
C ARG A 146 17.06 0.14 11.88
N SER A 147 16.72 -1.02 12.43
CA SER A 147 15.76 -1.93 11.81
C SER A 147 14.36 -1.32 11.72
N TYR A 148 13.90 -0.64 12.79
CA TYR A 148 12.60 0.04 12.79
C TYR A 148 12.56 1.23 11.84
N ILE A 149 13.62 2.05 11.78
CA ILE A 149 13.74 3.14 10.81
C ILE A 149 13.69 2.61 9.37
N LEU A 150 14.49 1.58 9.07
CA LEU A 150 14.52 0.98 7.72
C LEU A 150 13.17 0.37 7.33
N LYS A 151 12.51 -0.31 8.27
CA LYS A 151 11.16 -0.86 8.05
C LYS A 151 10.18 0.24 7.69
N TYR A 152 10.14 1.32 8.48
CA TYR A 152 9.28 2.47 8.20
C TYR A 152 9.56 3.07 6.82
N MET A 153 10.84 3.27 6.48
CA MET A 153 11.22 3.80 5.18
C MET A 153 10.77 2.90 4.03
N LEU A 154 10.89 1.57 4.16
CA LEU A 154 10.46 0.63 3.13
C LEU A 154 8.93 0.58 2.99
N ASP A 155 8.21 0.60 4.12
CA ASP A 155 6.75 0.52 4.12
C ASP A 155 6.09 1.83 3.63
N ASN A 156 6.80 2.96 3.70
CA ASN A 156 6.32 4.29 3.30
C ASN A 156 7.10 4.94 2.15
N TRP A 157 7.99 4.21 1.47
CA TRP A 157 8.82 4.75 0.38
C TRP A 157 7.99 5.30 -0.79
N ARG A 158 6.76 4.80 -0.98
CA ARG A 158 5.84 5.19 -2.05
C ARG A 158 4.42 5.31 -1.52
N LEU A 159 3.60 6.09 -2.21
CA LEU A 159 2.18 6.17 -1.92
C LEU A 159 1.48 4.84 -2.20
N VAL A 160 1.83 4.22 -3.34
CA VAL A 160 1.38 2.86 -3.68
C VAL A 160 2.35 1.86 -3.08
N ARG A 161 1.89 1.12 -2.07
CA ARG A 161 2.71 0.10 -1.41
C ARG A 161 3.05 -1.02 -2.38
N VAL A 162 4.34 -1.15 -2.70
CA VAL A 162 4.89 -2.27 -3.46
C VAL A 162 5.83 -3.04 -2.54
N GLY A 163 5.66 -4.36 -2.45
CA GLY A 163 6.62 -5.22 -1.75
C GLY A 163 6.38 -5.42 -0.26
N THR A 164 5.20 -5.89 0.13
CA THR A 164 4.88 -6.31 1.50
C THR A 164 5.63 -7.59 1.94
N THR A 165 6.13 -8.38 0.99
CA THR A 165 6.86 -9.63 1.24
C THR A 165 8.35 -9.35 1.50
N ASN A 166 8.98 -10.17 2.35
CA ASN A 166 10.41 -10.05 2.70
C ASN A 166 11.34 -10.04 1.46
N ASN A 167 11.08 -10.92 0.49
CA ASN A 167 11.82 -10.99 -0.77
C ASN A 167 11.76 -9.67 -1.55
N ARG A 168 10.57 -9.05 -1.62
CA ARG A 168 10.36 -7.78 -2.32
C ARG A 168 11.01 -6.61 -1.58
N ARG A 169 11.01 -6.60 -0.24
CA ARG A 169 11.74 -5.62 0.57
C ARG A 169 13.26 -5.69 0.34
N LYS A 170 13.83 -6.91 0.31
CA LYS A 170 15.26 -7.14 0.01
C LYS A 170 15.63 -6.60 -1.37
N LEU A 171 14.80 -6.87 -2.38
CA LEU A 171 14.96 -6.31 -3.71
C LEU A 171 14.89 -4.78 -3.68
N LEU A 172 13.88 -4.18 -3.05
CA LEU A 172 13.70 -2.72 -3.06
C LEU A 172 14.92 -1.95 -2.55
N TYR A 173 15.60 -2.47 -1.52
CA TYR A 173 16.79 -1.84 -0.94
C TYR A 173 18.06 -2.12 -1.76
N ASN A 174 18.29 -3.37 -2.18
CA ASN A 174 19.57 -3.78 -2.77
C ASN A 174 19.62 -3.75 -4.30
N LEU A 175 18.46 -3.74 -4.98
CA LEU A 175 18.40 -3.93 -6.44
C LEU A 175 19.16 -2.83 -7.19
N ARG A 176 19.07 -1.56 -6.76
CA ARG A 176 19.83 -0.45 -7.39
C ARG A 176 21.34 -0.65 -7.26
N LYS A 177 21.81 -0.98 -6.05
CA LYS A 177 23.23 -1.15 -5.75
C LYS A 177 23.82 -2.35 -6.49
N GLU A 178 23.13 -3.48 -6.50
CA GLU A 178 23.59 -4.67 -7.22
C GLU A 178 23.52 -4.49 -8.74
N LYS A 179 22.51 -3.80 -9.25
CA LYS A 179 22.44 -3.43 -10.68
C LYS A 179 23.66 -2.60 -11.09
N GLU A 180 23.97 -1.55 -10.34
CA GLU A 180 25.14 -0.69 -10.58
C GLU A 180 26.45 -1.48 -10.49
N LYS A 181 26.56 -2.39 -9.52
CA LYS A 181 27.73 -3.26 -9.35
C LYS A 181 27.92 -4.21 -10.55
N LEU A 182 26.85 -4.83 -11.05
CA LEU A 182 26.89 -5.70 -12.23
C LEU A 182 27.25 -4.91 -13.49
N GLU A 183 26.69 -3.72 -13.66
CA GLU A 183 27.01 -2.81 -14.77
C GLU A 183 28.50 -2.41 -14.72
N ASN A 184 29.03 -2.09 -13.54
CA ASN A 184 30.45 -1.78 -13.34
C ASN A 184 31.38 -2.97 -13.62
N GLN A 185 30.89 -4.20 -13.48
CA GLN A 185 31.61 -5.42 -13.84
C GLN A 185 31.49 -5.77 -15.34
N GLY A 186 30.72 -4.98 -16.11
CA GLY A 186 30.51 -5.20 -17.55
C GLY A 186 29.41 -6.20 -17.88
N PHE A 187 28.58 -6.61 -16.90
CA PHE A 187 27.43 -7.47 -17.13
C PHE A 187 26.18 -6.64 -17.40
N THR A 188 25.32 -7.13 -18.30
CA THR A 188 23.97 -6.58 -18.47
C THR A 188 23.04 -7.20 -17.41
N PRO A 189 22.48 -6.41 -16.49
CA PRO A 189 21.62 -6.92 -15.43
C PRO A 189 20.25 -7.31 -16.00
N THR A 190 20.10 -8.57 -16.39
CA THR A 190 18.81 -9.13 -16.81
C THR A 190 17.96 -9.48 -15.59
N PRO A 191 16.61 -9.35 -15.66
CA PRO A 191 15.73 -9.70 -14.54
C PRO A 191 15.94 -11.12 -14.02
N LYS A 192 16.17 -12.07 -14.94
CA LYS A 192 16.49 -13.46 -14.61
C LYS A 192 17.79 -13.63 -13.80
N LEU A 193 18.87 -12.95 -14.18
CA LEU A 193 20.14 -13.03 -13.46
C LEU A 193 20.02 -12.44 -12.04
N LEU A 194 19.28 -11.34 -11.92
CA LEU A 194 18.99 -10.72 -10.62
C LEU A 194 18.11 -11.65 -9.76
N ALA A 195 17.12 -12.31 -10.36
CA ALA A 195 16.25 -13.26 -9.67
C ALA A 195 17.04 -14.44 -9.08
N GLU A 196 17.95 -15.03 -9.87
CA GLU A 196 18.86 -16.09 -9.41
C GLU A 196 19.82 -15.60 -8.30
N HIS A 197 20.35 -14.39 -8.43
CA HIS A 197 21.25 -13.81 -7.43
C HIS A 197 20.55 -13.55 -6.08
N PHE A 198 19.31 -13.08 -6.11
CA PHE A 198 18.54 -12.78 -4.90
C PHE A 198 17.73 -13.98 -4.35
N GLY A 199 17.64 -15.09 -5.10
CA GLY A 199 16.85 -16.26 -4.73
C GLY A 199 15.34 -16.00 -4.76
N VAL A 200 14.88 -15.21 -5.73
CA VAL A 200 13.49 -14.73 -5.85
C VAL A 200 12.93 -15.03 -7.24
N GLU A 201 11.61 -14.91 -7.40
CA GLU A 201 10.96 -15.09 -8.70
C GLU A 201 11.29 -13.92 -9.65
N GLU A 202 11.41 -14.20 -10.94
CA GLU A 202 11.66 -13.16 -11.96
C GLU A 202 10.53 -12.12 -12.00
N SER A 203 9.30 -12.53 -11.74
CA SER A 203 8.14 -11.64 -11.64
C SER A 203 8.31 -10.59 -10.53
N ASP A 204 8.85 -10.98 -9.37
CA ASP A 204 9.11 -10.06 -8.26
C ASP A 204 10.17 -9.02 -8.63
N VAL A 205 11.20 -9.40 -9.40
CA VAL A 205 12.23 -8.47 -9.89
C VAL A 205 11.61 -7.46 -10.85
N ILE A 206 10.77 -7.91 -11.78
CA ILE A 206 10.09 -7.03 -12.74
C ILE A 206 9.18 -6.04 -12.03
N ASP A 207 8.34 -6.51 -11.09
CA ASP A 207 7.43 -5.68 -10.30
C ASP A 207 8.20 -4.61 -9.51
N VAL A 208 9.25 -5.02 -8.79
CA VAL A 208 10.06 -4.10 -7.99
C VAL A 208 10.84 -3.14 -8.88
N GLN A 209 11.39 -3.60 -10.00
CA GLN A 209 12.09 -2.73 -10.95
C GLN A 209 11.15 -1.68 -11.56
N ALA A 210 9.92 -2.06 -11.93
CA ALA A 210 8.91 -1.13 -12.41
C ALA A 210 8.58 -0.08 -11.33
N SER A 211 8.47 -0.51 -10.07
CA SER A 211 8.27 0.41 -8.94
C SER A 211 9.47 1.32 -8.67
N LEU A 212 10.70 0.93 -9.03
CA LEU A 212 11.88 1.80 -8.83
C LEU A 212 12.06 2.83 -9.95
N GLY A 213 11.37 2.67 -11.09
CA GLY A 213 11.61 3.39 -12.34
C GLY A 213 11.04 4.80 -12.40
N VAL A 214 9.76 5.00 -12.03
CA VAL A 214 9.08 6.30 -12.17
C VAL A 214 8.40 6.67 -10.86
N GLY A 215 8.88 7.72 -10.18
CA GLY A 215 8.30 8.22 -8.93
C GLY A 215 6.83 8.62 -9.06
N ASP A 216 6.12 8.65 -7.93
CA ASP A 216 4.73 9.12 -7.90
C ASP A 216 4.70 10.61 -8.30
N ILE A 217 3.84 10.97 -9.26
CA ILE A 217 3.72 12.34 -9.76
C ILE A 217 2.42 12.93 -9.20
N SER A 218 2.52 14.13 -8.63
CA SER A 218 1.34 14.87 -8.21
C SER A 218 0.57 15.36 -9.44
N VAL A 219 -0.74 15.08 -9.43
CA VAL A 219 -1.66 15.46 -10.49
C VAL A 219 -1.97 16.97 -10.47
N ASP A 220 -1.69 17.63 -9.34
CA ASP A 220 -1.89 19.07 -9.12
C ASP A 220 -0.62 19.91 -9.35
N THR A 221 0.53 19.27 -9.57
CA THR A 221 1.77 20.02 -9.84
C THR A 221 1.66 20.70 -11.22
N PRO A 222 1.89 22.02 -11.31
CA PRO A 222 1.95 22.71 -12.59
C PRO A 222 2.93 22.05 -13.54
N MET A 223 2.52 21.85 -14.80
CA MET A 223 3.38 21.19 -15.79
C MET A 223 4.60 22.04 -16.15
N ARG A 224 4.48 23.36 -16.06
CA ARG A 224 5.55 24.34 -16.28
C ARG A 224 5.44 25.45 -15.26
N GLU A 225 6.59 26.02 -14.86
CA GLU A 225 6.62 27.16 -13.94
C GLU A 225 5.85 28.36 -14.53
N GLY A 226 4.87 28.85 -13.79
CA GLY A 226 4.04 30.00 -14.19
C GLY A 226 2.78 29.66 -15.00
N GLU A 227 2.54 28.38 -15.31
CA GLU A 227 1.29 27.92 -15.94
C GLU A 227 0.31 27.37 -14.90
N GLU A 228 -0.99 27.59 -15.09
CA GLU A 228 -2.05 26.96 -14.26
C GLU A 228 -2.37 25.52 -14.69
N ALA A 229 -1.84 25.09 -15.84
CA ALA A 229 -2.11 23.78 -16.40
C ALA A 229 -1.44 22.67 -15.55
N THR A 230 -2.28 21.79 -14.99
CA THR A 230 -1.84 20.62 -14.23
C THR A 230 -2.15 19.34 -14.99
N PRO A 231 -1.46 18.21 -14.71
CA PRO A 231 -1.81 16.91 -15.30
C PRO A 231 -3.29 16.55 -15.13
N ALA A 232 -3.93 16.98 -14.03
CA ALA A 232 -5.36 16.78 -13.75
C ALA A 232 -6.26 17.19 -14.91
N MET A 233 -5.94 18.31 -15.54
CA MET A 233 -6.76 18.93 -16.58
C MET A 233 -6.78 18.13 -17.90
N PHE A 234 -5.79 17.25 -18.10
CA PHE A 234 -5.65 16.46 -19.32
C PHE A 234 -6.07 15.00 -19.16
N LEU A 235 -6.40 14.57 -17.94
CA LEU A 235 -6.92 13.23 -17.70
C LEU A 235 -8.37 13.14 -18.20
N ALA A 236 -8.59 12.31 -19.21
CA ALA A 236 -9.93 12.04 -19.72
C ALA A 236 -10.65 11.04 -18.80
N ASP A 237 -11.93 11.31 -18.54
CA ASP A 237 -12.81 10.33 -17.89
C ASP A 237 -13.29 9.31 -18.93
N HIS A 238 -12.66 8.14 -18.95
CA HIS A 238 -13.05 7.04 -19.84
C HIS A 238 -14.33 6.30 -19.40
N GLY A 239 -14.86 6.59 -18.20
CA GLY A 239 -16.14 6.07 -17.74
C GLY A 239 -17.33 6.97 -18.09
N ALA A 240 -17.08 8.22 -18.46
CA ALA A 240 -18.11 9.15 -18.89
C ALA A 240 -18.59 8.78 -20.30
N ILE A 241 -19.85 8.35 -20.41
CA ILE A 241 -20.53 8.20 -21.70
C ILE A 241 -20.66 9.60 -22.30
N SER A 242 -20.24 9.76 -23.56
CA SER A 242 -20.35 11.06 -24.21
C SER A 242 -21.82 11.49 -24.34
N PRO A 243 -22.13 12.80 -24.37
CA PRO A 243 -23.52 13.25 -24.58
C PRO A 243 -24.14 12.71 -25.87
N GLU A 244 -23.32 12.49 -26.91
CA GLU A 244 -23.73 11.90 -28.18
C GLU A 244 -24.07 10.42 -28.04
N GLU A 245 -23.20 9.62 -27.42
CA GLU A 245 -23.45 8.20 -27.15
C GLU A 245 -24.67 8.00 -26.24
N ASN A 246 -24.85 8.87 -25.23
CA ASN A 246 -26.00 8.84 -24.34
C ASN A 246 -27.30 9.16 -25.10
N ALA A 247 -27.28 10.18 -25.97
CA ALA A 247 -28.43 10.50 -26.82
C ALA A 247 -28.76 9.37 -27.80
N GLU A 248 -27.75 8.75 -28.42
CA GLU A 248 -27.93 7.59 -29.31
C GLU A 248 -28.56 6.41 -28.56
N GLN A 249 -28.01 6.05 -27.39
CA GLN A 249 -28.55 4.97 -26.55
C GLN A 249 -30.00 5.25 -26.14
N ASN A 250 -30.33 6.47 -25.73
CA ASN A 250 -31.70 6.83 -25.35
C ASN A 250 -32.66 6.77 -26.55
N GLN A 251 -32.27 7.31 -27.71
CA GLN A 251 -33.08 7.24 -28.93
C GLN A 251 -33.29 5.78 -29.37
N PHE A 252 -32.25 4.96 -29.29
CA PHE A 252 -32.34 3.53 -29.58
C PHE A 252 -33.31 2.83 -28.63
N LEU A 253 -33.20 3.08 -27.32
CA LEU A 253 -34.09 2.51 -26.31
C LEU A 253 -35.55 2.96 -26.47
N GLU A 254 -35.79 4.23 -26.78
CA GLU A 254 -37.14 4.74 -27.06
C GLU A 254 -37.74 4.09 -28.32
N SER A 255 -36.96 4.02 -29.40
CA SER A 255 -37.37 3.34 -30.63
C SER A 255 -37.67 1.86 -30.36
N LEU A 256 -36.81 1.17 -29.60
CA LEU A 256 -37.01 -0.24 -29.25
C LEU A 256 -38.27 -0.43 -28.39
N LYS A 257 -38.53 0.44 -27.42
CA LYS A 257 -39.75 0.41 -26.60
C LYS A 257 -41.01 0.57 -27.47
N GLN A 258 -41.00 1.51 -28.41
CA GLN A 258 -42.13 1.70 -29.33
C GLN A 258 -42.39 0.46 -30.21
N GLU A 259 -41.34 -0.17 -30.73
CA GLU A 259 -41.46 -1.39 -31.52
C GLU A 259 -41.97 -2.58 -30.68
N ILE A 260 -41.50 -2.70 -29.44
CA ILE A 260 -42.00 -3.70 -28.48
C ILE A 260 -43.49 -3.48 -28.20
N ASP A 261 -43.92 -2.23 -28.01
CA ASP A 261 -45.33 -1.91 -27.76
C ASP A 261 -46.22 -2.18 -28.99
N ASN A 262 -45.71 -1.94 -30.20
CA ASN A 262 -46.42 -2.31 -31.43
C ASN A 262 -46.52 -3.82 -31.61
N PHE A 263 -45.42 -4.55 -31.37
CA PHE A 263 -45.42 -6.01 -31.38
C PHE A 263 -46.36 -6.59 -30.32
N ARG A 264 -46.43 -5.97 -29.13
CA ARG A 264 -47.34 -6.38 -28.05
C ARG A 264 -48.80 -6.38 -28.50
N LYS A 265 -49.21 -5.45 -29.37
CA LYS A 265 -50.60 -5.38 -29.90
C LYS A 265 -50.95 -6.56 -30.82
N GLU A 266 -49.97 -7.18 -31.48
CA GLU A 266 -50.17 -8.35 -32.36
C GLU A 266 -50.24 -9.67 -31.58
N LEU A 267 -49.82 -9.67 -30.31
CA LEU A 267 -49.79 -10.86 -29.46
C LEU A 267 -51.14 -11.14 -28.80
N LYS A 268 -51.42 -12.42 -28.55
CA LYS A 268 -52.59 -12.86 -27.77
C LYS A 268 -52.46 -12.41 -26.30
N PRO A 269 -53.57 -12.26 -25.54
CA PRO A 269 -53.51 -11.83 -24.13
C PRO A 269 -52.55 -12.64 -23.25
N ILE A 270 -52.49 -13.96 -23.46
CA ILE A 270 -51.57 -14.86 -22.75
C ILE A 270 -50.11 -14.61 -23.16
N GLU A 271 -49.85 -14.37 -24.45
CA GLU A 271 -48.51 -14.07 -24.96
C GLU A 271 -48.01 -12.71 -24.45
N GLN A 272 -48.88 -11.71 -24.32
CA GLN A 272 -48.55 -10.40 -23.76
C GLN A 272 -48.13 -10.49 -22.29
N LYS A 273 -48.82 -11.30 -21.49
CA LYS A 273 -48.52 -11.49 -20.07
C LYS A 273 -47.16 -12.17 -19.87
N ILE A 274 -46.85 -13.18 -20.69
CA ILE A 274 -45.53 -13.83 -20.70
C ILE A 274 -44.42 -12.85 -21.13
N LEU A 275 -44.69 -11.99 -22.13
CA LEU A 275 -43.74 -10.97 -22.58
C LEU A 275 -43.42 -9.97 -21.46
N SER A 276 -44.42 -9.46 -20.74
CA SER A 276 -44.21 -8.45 -19.68
C SER A 276 -43.67 -9.01 -18.37
N GLU A 277 -44.20 -10.14 -17.88
CA GLU A 277 -43.86 -10.67 -16.54
C GLU A 277 -42.57 -11.49 -16.52
N ARG A 278 -42.03 -11.85 -17.69
CA ARG A 278 -40.87 -12.74 -17.79
C ARG A 278 -39.80 -12.27 -18.76
N ILE A 279 -40.14 -11.94 -20.00
CA ILE A 279 -39.13 -11.61 -21.03
C ILE A 279 -38.58 -10.18 -20.84
N LEU A 280 -39.44 -9.22 -20.50
CA LEU A 280 -39.10 -7.81 -20.32
C LEU A 280 -38.97 -7.39 -18.85
N SER A 281 -39.16 -8.32 -17.90
CA SER A 281 -39.09 -8.03 -16.46
C SER A 281 -37.65 -8.10 -15.97
N GLU A 282 -37.24 -7.13 -15.15
CA GLU A 282 -35.98 -7.19 -14.39
C GLU A 282 -35.97 -8.32 -13.36
N THR A 283 -37.15 -8.74 -12.91
CA THR A 283 -37.36 -9.88 -12.01
C THR A 283 -38.25 -10.92 -12.70
N PRO A 284 -37.67 -11.83 -13.51
CA PRO A 284 -38.45 -12.77 -14.30
C PRO A 284 -39.15 -13.81 -13.41
N ARG A 285 -40.48 -13.86 -13.45
CA ARG A 285 -41.26 -14.88 -12.73
C ARG A 285 -40.96 -16.29 -13.24
N SER A 286 -41.07 -17.30 -12.37
CA SER A 286 -40.80 -18.69 -12.76
C SER A 286 -41.87 -19.24 -13.71
N LEU A 287 -41.48 -20.18 -14.59
CA LEU A 287 -42.42 -20.83 -15.53
C LEU A 287 -43.58 -21.54 -14.81
N GLN A 288 -43.34 -21.99 -13.58
CA GLN A 288 -44.33 -22.71 -12.77
C GLN A 288 -45.35 -21.75 -12.13
N GLU A 289 -44.91 -20.58 -11.66
CA GLU A 289 -45.80 -19.53 -11.16
C GLU A 289 -46.77 -19.03 -12.24
N ILE A 290 -46.25 -18.71 -13.43
CA ILE A 290 -47.10 -18.26 -14.55
C ILE A 290 -48.04 -19.39 -15.01
N GLY A 291 -47.59 -20.65 -14.92
CA GLY A 291 -48.39 -21.85 -15.23
C GLY A 291 -49.58 -22.03 -14.31
N ASN A 292 -49.33 -21.86 -13.00
CA ASN A 292 -50.35 -21.94 -11.98
C ASN A 292 -51.38 -20.80 -12.13
N ASP A 293 -50.93 -19.57 -12.41
CA ASP A 293 -51.82 -18.42 -12.60
C ASP A 293 -52.73 -18.52 -13.83
N GLN A 294 -52.34 -19.31 -14.83
CA GLN A 294 -53.06 -19.42 -16.11
C GLN A 294 -53.68 -20.81 -16.34
N ASN A 295 -53.53 -21.74 -15.39
CA ASN A 295 -53.92 -23.15 -15.52
C ASN A 295 -53.33 -23.83 -16.78
N ILE A 296 -52.07 -23.52 -17.09
CA ILE A 296 -51.34 -24.07 -18.24
C ILE A 296 -50.09 -24.80 -17.74
N THR A 297 -49.70 -25.89 -18.43
CA THR A 297 -48.50 -26.64 -18.07
C THR A 297 -47.23 -25.81 -18.26
N ARG A 298 -46.24 -26.03 -17.38
CA ARG A 298 -44.91 -25.41 -17.44
C ARG A 298 -44.29 -25.46 -18.83
N GLU A 299 -44.41 -26.61 -19.49
CA GLU A 299 -43.84 -26.85 -20.82
C GLU A 299 -44.55 -26.05 -21.92
N ALA A 300 -45.85 -25.84 -21.82
CA ALA A 300 -46.59 -25.01 -22.77
C ALA A 300 -46.20 -23.52 -22.66
N ILE A 301 -45.87 -23.02 -21.47
CA ILE A 301 -45.33 -21.66 -21.30
C ILE A 301 -43.95 -21.55 -21.93
N ARG A 302 -43.07 -22.52 -21.70
CA ARG A 302 -41.73 -22.57 -22.33
C ARG A 302 -41.82 -22.55 -23.86
N GLN A 303 -42.73 -23.34 -24.43
CA GLN A 303 -42.97 -23.35 -25.88
C GLN A 303 -43.54 -22.03 -26.39
N THR A 304 -44.41 -21.39 -25.61
CA THR A 304 -45.00 -20.08 -25.95
C THR A 304 -43.94 -18.97 -25.90
N GLU A 305 -43.06 -18.97 -24.91
CA GLU A 305 -41.90 -18.06 -24.80
C GLU A 305 -40.98 -18.17 -26.03
N GLN A 306 -40.59 -19.40 -26.41
CA GLN A 306 -39.80 -19.63 -27.62
C GLN A 306 -40.51 -19.15 -28.90
N ARG A 307 -41.83 -19.31 -28.97
CA ARG A 307 -42.63 -18.85 -30.10
C ARG A 307 -42.69 -17.32 -30.15
N ILE A 308 -42.83 -16.63 -29.02
CA ILE A 308 -42.82 -15.18 -28.92
C ILE A 308 -41.48 -14.64 -29.41
N LEU A 309 -40.35 -15.20 -28.96
CA LEU A 309 -39.02 -14.79 -29.39
C LEU A 309 -38.80 -14.98 -30.91
N LYS A 310 -39.29 -16.10 -31.47
CA LYS A 310 -39.23 -16.33 -32.93
C LYS A 310 -40.09 -15.30 -33.69
N LYS A 311 -41.32 -15.05 -33.24
CA LYS A 311 -42.21 -14.03 -33.83
C LYS A 311 -41.58 -12.63 -33.75
N PHE A 312 -41.00 -12.28 -32.61
CA PHE A 312 -40.33 -11.00 -32.40
C PHE A 312 -39.14 -10.82 -33.34
N LYS A 313 -38.30 -11.85 -33.49
CA LYS A 313 -37.21 -11.84 -34.46
C LYS A 313 -37.71 -11.58 -35.88
N THR A 314 -38.75 -12.30 -36.32
CA THR A 314 -39.34 -12.09 -37.65
C THR A 314 -39.96 -10.69 -37.80
N TYR A 315 -40.58 -10.16 -36.75
CA TYR A 315 -41.16 -8.81 -36.71
C TYR A 315 -40.08 -7.73 -36.90
N ILE A 316 -38.99 -7.82 -36.14
CA ILE A 316 -37.86 -6.88 -36.22
C ILE A 316 -37.17 -6.96 -37.59
N THR A 317 -36.88 -8.16 -38.10
CA THR A 317 -36.26 -8.31 -39.43
C THR A 317 -37.13 -7.74 -40.56
N LYS A 318 -38.46 -7.75 -40.43
CA LYS A 318 -39.39 -7.21 -41.42
C LYS A 318 -39.54 -5.68 -41.33
N ASN A 319 -39.61 -5.13 -40.12
CA ASN A 319 -39.94 -3.71 -39.92
C ASN A 319 -38.69 -2.82 -39.76
N ARG A 320 -37.55 -3.38 -39.37
CA ARG A 320 -36.28 -2.68 -39.16
C ARG A 320 -35.09 -3.54 -39.61
N PRO A 321 -34.81 -3.66 -40.93
CA PRO A 321 -33.69 -4.46 -41.43
C PRO A 321 -32.33 -3.95 -40.89
N ASN A 322 -32.22 -2.67 -40.52
CA ASN A 322 -31.00 -2.05 -40.00
C ASN A 322 -30.66 -2.44 -38.55
N LEU A 323 -31.57 -3.06 -37.79
CA LEU A 323 -31.29 -3.58 -36.42
C LEU A 323 -30.85 -5.06 -36.42
N SER A 324 -30.90 -5.73 -37.58
CA SER A 324 -30.68 -7.19 -37.71
C SER A 324 -29.30 -7.56 -38.26
N ALA A 325 -28.43 -6.58 -38.54
CA ALA A 325 -27.04 -6.77 -38.96
C ALA A 325 -26.11 -6.65 -37.76
#